data_AF-A0A961ZJJ1-F1
#
_entry.id   AF-A0A961ZJJ1-F1
#
_cell.length_a   1.000
_cell.length_b   1.000
_cell.length_c   1.000
_cell.angle_alpha   90.00
_cell.angle_beta   90.00
_cell.angle_gamma   90.00
#
_symmetry.space_group_name_H-M   'P 1'
#
loop_
_entity.id
_entity.type
_entity.pdbx_description
1 polymer ?
#
loop_
_entity_poly.entity_id
_entity_poly.type
_entity_poly.pdbx_seq_one_letter_code
_entity_poly.pdbx_strand_id
1 'polypeptide(L)'
;MTAQVPERIIIDGIPHFLNCDPLYRIFASRRISRFPSEDYTTACYRRYVGTWELVDGELYLVHMCLFCDGEEPLSEDQRQWMLRLVPAKTFPVFASWFNGRLMIPLGRRLAYVHRGWASTYERLRVVTMRHGKVVRDRIVDTGAIHEWRQRRDERFRRLMEGDTSDFPVAPLIWSTKDSKADDLSDWWPPDYGPEQARQARSMCSTDQ
;
A
#
# COMPACT_ATOMS: atom_id res chain seq x y z
N MET A 1 -11.89 10.57 -6.48
CA MET A 1 -10.74 9.62 -6.47
C MET A 1 -11.28 8.21 -6.67
N THR A 2 -10.51 7.33 -7.31
CA THR A 2 -10.88 5.95 -7.63
C THR A 2 -10.07 4.97 -6.78
N ALA A 3 -10.69 3.87 -6.33
CA ALA A 3 -9.97 2.80 -5.64
C ALA A 3 -8.85 2.26 -6.54
N GLN A 4 -7.67 2.07 -5.97
CA GLN A 4 -6.51 1.59 -6.73
C GLN A 4 -6.46 0.06 -6.69
N VAL A 5 -6.08 -0.55 -7.80
CA VAL A 5 -5.80 -1.99 -7.87
C VAL A 5 -4.70 -2.31 -6.86
N PRO A 6 -4.88 -3.28 -5.94
CA PRO A 6 -3.85 -3.66 -4.99
C PRO A 6 -2.71 -4.41 -5.68
N GLU A 7 -1.56 -4.45 -5.02
CA GLU A 7 -0.51 -5.40 -5.38
C GLU A 7 -0.82 -6.79 -4.83
N ARG A 8 0.05 -7.76 -5.10
CA ARG A 8 -0.10 -9.15 -4.65
C ARG A 8 1.06 -9.53 -3.77
N ILE A 9 0.79 -10.36 -2.77
CA ILE A 9 1.83 -10.95 -1.94
C ILE A 9 1.52 -12.41 -1.68
N ILE A 10 2.53 -13.27 -1.82
CA ILE A 10 2.46 -14.69 -1.53
C ILE A 10 3.09 -14.89 -0.16
N ILE A 11 2.36 -15.53 0.76
CA ILE A 11 2.84 -15.88 2.10
C ILE A 11 2.45 -17.33 2.36
N ASP A 12 3.43 -18.16 2.73
CA ASP A 12 3.22 -19.60 2.95
C ASP A 12 2.58 -20.29 1.72
N GLY A 13 2.93 -19.84 0.52
CA GLY A 13 2.36 -20.32 -0.76
C GLY A 13 0.94 -19.82 -1.06
N ILE A 14 0.34 -19.00 -0.20
CA ILE A 14 -1.02 -18.49 -0.35
C ILE A 14 -0.99 -17.05 -0.89
N PRO A 15 -1.66 -16.76 -2.02
CA PRO A 15 -1.74 -15.40 -2.55
C PRO A 15 -2.73 -14.54 -1.74
N HIS A 16 -2.32 -13.30 -1.50
CA HIS A 16 -3.11 -12.27 -0.85
C HIS A 16 -3.01 -10.95 -1.62
N PHE A 17 -3.97 -10.05 -1.40
CA PHE A 17 -3.79 -8.65 -1.78
C PHE A 17 -2.76 -7.98 -0.88
N LEU A 18 -1.99 -7.07 -1.45
CA LEU A 18 -1.05 -6.20 -0.77
C LEU A 18 -1.50 -4.77 -0.95
N ASN A 19 -1.89 -4.20 0.18
CA ASN A 19 -2.34 -2.83 0.32
C ASN A 19 -1.13 -1.97 0.74
N CYS A 20 -0.11 -1.89 -0.12
CA CYS A 20 1.12 -1.13 0.09
C CYS A 20 1.82 -0.98 -1.28
N ASP A 21 2.66 0.06 -1.44
CA ASP A 21 3.49 0.27 -2.63
C ASP A 21 4.98 0.13 -2.24
N PRO A 22 5.56 -1.09 -2.27
CA PRO A 22 6.95 -1.26 -1.85
C PRO A 22 7.99 -0.65 -2.80
N LEU A 23 7.63 -0.26 -4.03
CA LEU A 23 8.53 0.43 -4.95
C LEU A 23 8.42 1.95 -4.86
N TYR A 24 7.44 2.48 -4.11
CA TYR A 24 7.20 3.92 -3.98
C TYR A 24 8.48 4.72 -3.70
N ARG A 25 9.28 4.36 -2.69
CA ARG A 25 10.52 5.11 -2.36
C ARG A 25 11.58 5.03 -3.44
N ILE A 26 11.68 3.91 -4.15
CA ILE A 26 12.59 3.77 -5.30
C ILE A 26 12.22 4.76 -6.40
N PHE A 27 10.92 4.87 -6.70
CA PHE A 27 10.44 5.79 -7.73
C PHE A 27 10.54 7.24 -7.27
N ALA A 28 10.09 7.53 -6.05
CA ALA A 28 10.15 8.87 -5.47
C ALA A 28 11.58 9.40 -5.36
N SER A 29 12.55 8.61 -4.88
CA SER A 29 13.95 9.00 -4.76
C SER A 29 14.61 9.31 -6.11
N ARG A 30 14.08 8.74 -7.20
CA ARG A 30 14.54 8.99 -8.57
C ARG A 30 13.67 9.98 -9.33
N ARG A 31 12.70 10.62 -8.66
CA ARG A 31 11.72 11.54 -9.26
C ARG A 31 10.93 10.90 -10.41
N ILE A 32 10.72 9.60 -10.35
CA ILE A 32 9.87 8.85 -11.27
C ILE A 32 8.46 8.94 -10.73
N SER A 33 7.57 9.60 -11.47
CA SER A 33 6.16 9.73 -11.05
C SER A 33 5.34 8.49 -11.39
N ARG A 34 5.67 7.79 -12.48
CA ARG A 34 4.89 6.69 -13.06
C ARG A 34 5.81 5.71 -13.79
N PHE A 35 5.39 4.45 -13.90
CA PHE A 35 6.09 3.47 -14.72
C PHE A 35 6.03 3.85 -16.23
N PRO A 36 7.09 3.59 -17.01
CA PRO A 36 7.17 3.95 -18.43
C PRO A 36 6.27 3.03 -19.28
N SER A 37 5.00 3.40 -19.34
CA SER A 37 3.95 2.85 -20.21
C SER A 37 3.12 4.01 -20.77
N GLU A 38 2.71 3.93 -22.03
CA GLU A 38 1.81 4.93 -22.63
C GLU A 38 0.38 4.71 -22.15
N ASP A 39 -0.02 3.45 -22.02
CA ASP A 39 -1.32 3.04 -21.53
C ASP A 39 -1.41 3.11 -20.00
N TYR A 40 -2.59 3.54 -19.51
CA TYR A 40 -2.91 3.58 -18.09
C TYR A 40 -4.42 3.64 -17.86
N THR A 41 -4.82 3.25 -16.66
CA THR A 41 -6.18 3.39 -16.15
C THR A 41 -6.20 4.19 -14.86
N THR A 42 -7.29 4.90 -14.58
CA THR A 42 -7.48 5.59 -13.29
C THR A 42 -7.60 4.62 -12.11
N ALA A 43 -7.86 3.34 -12.37
CA ALA A 43 -7.81 2.27 -11.38
C ALA A 43 -6.36 1.90 -10.97
N CYS A 44 -5.35 2.31 -11.74
CA CYS A 44 -3.94 2.01 -11.46
C CYS A 44 -3.04 3.13 -12.00
N TYR A 45 -2.96 4.25 -11.26
CA TYR A 45 -2.13 5.39 -11.67
C TYR A 45 -0.64 5.05 -11.73
N ARG A 46 -0.20 4.08 -10.94
CA ARG A 46 1.19 3.58 -10.95
C ARG A 46 1.54 2.81 -12.23
N ARG A 47 0.52 2.31 -12.95
CA ARG A 47 0.59 1.58 -14.24
C ARG A 47 1.18 0.17 -14.18
N TYR A 48 1.51 -0.32 -13.00
CA TYR A 48 2.05 -1.66 -12.81
C TYR A 48 1.39 -2.35 -11.62
N VAL A 49 1.51 -3.67 -11.58
CA VAL A 49 1.18 -4.47 -10.40
C VAL A 49 2.37 -5.36 -10.07
N GLY A 50 2.91 -5.21 -8.86
CA GLY A 50 3.90 -6.11 -8.30
C GLY A 50 3.26 -7.36 -7.69
N THR A 51 3.93 -8.49 -7.85
CA THR A 51 3.71 -9.70 -7.06
C THR A 51 4.94 -9.93 -6.21
N TRP A 52 4.72 -9.96 -4.90
CA TRP A 52 5.74 -10.14 -3.89
C TRP A 52 5.64 -11.51 -3.26
N GLU A 53 6.73 -11.97 -2.67
CA GLU A 53 6.77 -13.18 -1.86
C GLU A 53 7.47 -12.87 -0.54
N LEU A 54 6.85 -13.30 0.57
CA LEU A 54 7.43 -13.25 1.89
C LEU A 54 7.86 -14.66 2.28
N VAL A 55 9.15 -14.94 2.21
CA VAL A 55 9.75 -16.25 2.49
C VAL A 55 10.87 -16.07 3.51
N ASP A 56 10.90 -16.91 4.54
CA ASP A 56 11.90 -16.87 5.63
C ASP A 56 12.09 -15.48 6.27
N GLY A 57 11.00 -14.70 6.33
CA GLY A 57 11.01 -13.35 6.87
C GLY A 57 11.67 -12.31 5.96
N GLU A 58 11.94 -12.65 4.70
CA GLU A 58 12.52 -11.77 3.69
C GLU A 58 11.51 -11.50 2.56
N LEU A 59 11.46 -10.25 2.11
CA LEU A 59 10.53 -9.81 1.06
C LEU A 59 11.22 -9.76 -0.30
N TYR A 60 10.60 -10.39 -1.28
CA TYR A 60 11.08 -10.42 -2.67
C TYR A 60 10.02 -9.94 -3.64
N LEU A 61 10.42 -9.14 -4.63
CA LEU A 61 9.60 -8.92 -5.83
C LEU A 61 9.84 -10.10 -6.78
N VAL A 62 8.83 -10.93 -6.99
CA VAL A 62 8.95 -12.16 -7.79
C VAL A 62 8.38 -11.99 -9.20
N HIS A 63 7.41 -11.11 -9.37
CA HIS A 63 6.83 -10.79 -10.67
C HIS A 63 6.33 -9.35 -10.72
N MET A 64 6.24 -8.80 -11.93
CA MET A 64 5.71 -7.46 -12.17
C MET A 64 5.11 -7.44 -13.58
N CYS A 65 3.96 -6.78 -13.73
CA CYS A 65 3.25 -6.60 -14.99
C CYS A 65 2.76 -5.16 -15.14
N LEU A 66 2.45 -4.72 -16.35
CA LEU A 66 1.67 -3.51 -16.58
C LEU A 66 0.21 -3.77 -16.22
N PHE A 67 -0.53 -2.70 -15.95
CA PHE A 67 -1.97 -2.77 -15.73
C PHE A 67 -2.70 -1.59 -16.38
N CYS A 68 -3.48 -1.89 -17.41
CA CYS A 68 -4.39 -0.94 -18.07
C CYS A 68 -5.81 -1.52 -18.16
N ASP A 69 -6.10 -2.28 -19.21
CA ASP A 69 -7.37 -3.01 -19.40
C ASP A 69 -7.27 -4.49 -19.01
N GLY A 70 -6.15 -4.85 -18.40
CA GLY A 70 -5.79 -6.20 -17.99
C GLY A 70 -4.34 -6.22 -17.53
N GLU A 71 -3.85 -7.41 -17.19
CA GLU A 71 -2.45 -7.64 -16.89
C GLU A 71 -1.68 -7.91 -18.18
N GLU A 72 -0.64 -7.11 -18.42
CA GLU A 72 0.23 -7.28 -19.57
C GLU A 72 1.67 -7.52 -19.11
N PRO A 73 2.37 -8.52 -19.67
CA PRO A 73 3.75 -8.79 -19.30
C PRO A 73 4.65 -7.59 -19.66
N LEU A 74 5.64 -7.30 -18.82
CA LEU A 74 6.66 -6.31 -19.15
C LEU A 74 7.43 -6.75 -20.40
N SER A 75 7.69 -5.83 -21.32
CA SER A 75 8.71 -6.03 -22.36
C SER A 75 10.10 -6.20 -21.74
N GLU A 76 11.04 -6.76 -22.49
CA GLU A 76 12.41 -6.92 -21.99
C GLU A 76 13.05 -5.56 -21.63
N ASP A 77 12.81 -4.52 -22.44
CA ASP A 77 13.30 -3.17 -22.16
C ASP A 77 12.72 -2.59 -20.86
N GLN A 78 11.43 -2.81 -20.60
CA GLN A 78 10.77 -2.39 -19.36
C GLN A 78 11.30 -3.16 -18.14
N ARG A 79 11.51 -4.47 -18.30
CA ARG A 79 12.13 -5.33 -17.28
C ARG A 79 13.52 -4.83 -16.92
N GLN A 80 14.37 -4.61 -17.93
CA GLN A 80 15.73 -4.10 -17.75
C GLN A 80 15.73 -2.69 -17.17
N TRP A 81 14.80 -1.83 -17.59
CA TRP A 81 14.64 -0.49 -17.02
C TRP A 81 14.34 -0.54 -15.53
N MET A 82 13.40 -1.38 -15.09
CA MET A 82 13.09 -1.53 -13.67
C MET A 82 14.28 -2.08 -12.89
N LEU A 83 14.96 -3.11 -13.42
CA LEU A 83 16.11 -3.73 -12.75
C LEU A 83 17.28 -2.76 -12.53
N ARG A 84 17.47 -1.74 -13.39
CA ARG A 84 18.45 -0.67 -13.17
C ARG A 84 18.14 0.22 -11.96
N LEU A 85 16.91 0.18 -11.44
CA LEU A 85 16.47 0.96 -10.27
C LEU A 85 16.68 0.21 -8.95
N VAL A 86 16.97 -1.08 -9.00
CA VAL A 86 17.14 -1.95 -7.84
C VAL A 86 18.55 -2.56 -7.85
N PRO A 87 19.08 -3.00 -6.69
CA PRO A 87 20.36 -3.70 -6.64
C PRO A 87 20.23 -5.16 -7.13
N ALA A 88 19.67 -5.39 -8.31
CA ALA A 88 19.46 -6.72 -8.87
C ALA A 88 19.54 -6.72 -10.39
N LYS A 89 19.94 -7.87 -10.97
CA LYS A 89 20.04 -8.07 -12.42
C LYS A 89 18.92 -8.95 -12.98
N THR A 90 18.23 -9.69 -12.12
CA THR A 90 17.15 -10.61 -12.47
C THR A 90 16.15 -10.67 -11.32
N PHE A 91 14.97 -11.24 -11.60
CA PHE A 91 14.04 -11.67 -10.55
C PHE A 91 14.49 -13.02 -9.96
N PRO A 92 14.07 -13.36 -8.72
CA PRO A 92 13.39 -12.48 -7.76
C PRO A 92 14.34 -11.40 -7.20
N VAL A 93 13.79 -10.24 -6.85
CA VAL A 93 14.58 -9.10 -6.33
C VAL A 93 14.36 -8.97 -4.83
N PHE A 94 15.43 -9.12 -4.04
CA PHE A 94 15.37 -8.86 -2.60
C PHE A 94 15.11 -7.38 -2.31
N ALA A 95 14.04 -7.11 -1.56
CA ALA A 95 13.54 -5.77 -1.26
C ALA A 95 14.32 -5.05 -0.15
N SER A 96 15.66 -5.05 -0.23
CA SER A 96 16.56 -4.45 0.79
C SER A 96 16.29 -2.97 1.09
N TRP A 97 15.65 -2.26 0.17
CA TRP A 97 15.24 -0.87 0.33
C TRP A 97 13.98 -0.71 1.18
N PHE A 98 13.10 -1.72 1.21
CA PHE A 98 11.78 -1.61 1.79
C PHE A 98 11.88 -1.49 3.30
N ASN A 99 11.30 -0.41 3.81
CA ASN A 99 11.20 -0.14 5.23
C ASN A 99 9.81 0.37 5.45
N GLY A 100 8.95 -0.44 6.05
CA GLY A 100 7.56 -0.08 6.26
C GLY A 100 6.63 -1.21 6.64
N ARG A 101 5.33 -1.02 6.41
CA ARG A 101 4.29 -1.97 6.84
C ARG A 101 3.61 -2.57 5.63
N LEU A 102 3.72 -3.89 5.50
CA LEU A 102 2.90 -4.65 4.56
C LEU A 102 1.50 -4.77 5.17
N MET A 103 0.51 -4.22 4.49
CA MET A 103 -0.89 -4.28 4.90
C MET A 103 -1.59 -5.35 4.08
N ILE A 104 -2.00 -6.43 4.72
CA ILE A 104 -2.58 -7.59 4.05
C ILE A 104 -4.03 -7.75 4.54
N PRO A 105 -5.03 -7.35 3.74
CA PRO A 105 -6.43 -7.49 4.12
C PRO A 105 -6.82 -8.98 4.17
N LEU A 106 -7.51 -9.36 5.24
CA LEU A 106 -7.96 -10.72 5.50
C LEU A 106 -9.47 -10.75 5.76
N GLY A 107 -10.14 -11.76 5.20
CA GLY A 107 -11.58 -11.94 5.34
C GLY A 107 -12.40 -11.02 4.44
N ARG A 108 -13.67 -10.82 4.81
CA ARG A 108 -14.61 -10.04 3.99
C ARG A 108 -14.31 -8.54 4.09
N ARG A 109 -14.58 -7.82 2.99
CA ARG A 109 -14.57 -6.35 2.98
C ARG A 109 -15.78 -5.85 3.78
N LEU A 110 -15.53 -5.06 4.81
CA LEU A 110 -16.56 -4.50 5.71
C LEU A 110 -17.09 -3.16 5.21
N ALA A 111 -16.21 -2.29 4.71
CA ALA A 111 -16.59 -1.03 4.12
C ALA A 111 -15.71 -0.70 2.91
N TYR A 112 -16.34 -0.14 1.88
CA TYR A 112 -15.67 0.27 0.67
C TYR A 112 -15.37 1.76 0.71
N VAL A 113 -14.14 2.13 0.33
CA VAL A 113 -13.69 3.51 0.21
C VAL A 113 -13.14 3.72 -1.19
N HIS A 114 -13.67 4.72 -1.89
CA HIS A 114 -13.29 5.07 -3.27
C HIS A 114 -11.89 5.72 -3.38
N ARG A 115 -11.08 5.79 -2.31
CA ARG A 115 -9.77 6.46 -2.31
C ARG A 115 -8.62 5.49 -2.03
N GLY A 116 -7.78 5.26 -3.03
CA GLY A 116 -6.58 4.44 -2.87
C GLY A 116 -6.92 3.01 -2.46
N TRP A 117 -6.32 2.57 -1.37
CA TRP A 117 -6.54 1.25 -0.78
C TRP A 117 -7.28 1.30 0.56
N ALA A 118 -7.95 2.42 0.88
CA ALA A 118 -8.50 2.69 2.20
C ALA A 118 -9.75 1.85 2.61
N SER A 119 -10.14 0.85 1.81
CA SER A 119 -11.24 -0.06 2.17
C SER A 119 -10.90 -0.88 3.41
N THR A 120 -11.89 -1.13 4.27
CA THR A 120 -11.71 -1.91 5.51
C THR A 120 -12.16 -3.36 5.32
N TYR A 121 -11.48 -4.26 6.02
CA TYR A 121 -11.73 -5.71 5.99
C TYR A 121 -11.88 -6.23 7.42
N GLU A 122 -12.43 -7.42 7.60
CA GLU A 122 -12.62 -8.05 8.92
C GLU A 122 -11.32 -8.04 9.74
N ARG A 123 -10.21 -8.45 9.11
CA ARG A 123 -8.90 -8.49 9.74
C ARG A 123 -7.86 -7.90 8.82
N LEU A 124 -6.77 -7.46 9.43
CA LEU A 124 -5.62 -6.91 8.72
C LEU A 124 -4.36 -7.53 9.31
N ARG A 125 -3.63 -8.32 8.53
CA ARG A 125 -2.27 -8.74 8.91
C ARG A 125 -1.33 -7.58 8.59
N VAL A 126 -0.55 -7.17 9.57
CA VAL A 126 0.36 -6.05 9.48
C VAL A 126 1.76 -6.52 9.79
N VAL A 127 2.57 -6.63 8.75
CA VAL A 127 3.97 -7.06 8.86
C VAL A 127 4.85 -5.82 8.77
N THR A 128 5.49 -5.45 9.88
CA THR A 128 6.50 -4.39 9.90
C THR A 128 7.82 -4.96 9.38
N MET A 129 8.42 -4.26 8.43
CA MET A 129 9.63 -4.60 7.71
C MET A 129 10.72 -3.55 7.95
N ARG A 130 11.96 -4.00 8.11
CA ARG A 130 13.18 -3.19 8.09
C ARG A 130 14.18 -3.79 7.12
N HIS A 131 14.63 -3.01 6.15
CA HIS A 131 15.55 -3.43 5.10
C HIS A 131 15.15 -4.74 4.41
N GLY A 132 13.87 -4.87 4.06
CA GLY A 132 13.32 -6.08 3.43
C GLY A 132 13.13 -7.27 4.37
N LYS A 133 13.38 -7.12 5.68
CA LYS A 133 13.24 -8.20 6.69
C LYS A 133 12.12 -7.94 7.69
N VAL A 134 11.40 -8.99 8.08
CA VAL A 134 10.35 -8.91 9.10
C VAL A 134 10.96 -8.56 10.46
N VAL A 135 10.41 -7.55 11.13
CA VAL A 135 10.71 -7.24 12.53
C VAL A 135 9.52 -7.45 13.45
N ARG A 136 8.30 -7.45 12.90
CA ARG A 136 7.08 -7.70 13.65
C ARG A 136 5.97 -8.16 12.71
N ASP A 137 5.23 -9.17 13.12
CA ASP A 137 4.04 -9.65 12.43
C ASP A 137 2.88 -9.69 13.42
N ARG A 138 1.71 -9.21 13.01
CA ARG A 138 0.51 -9.19 13.85
C ARG A 138 -0.75 -9.22 13.02
N ILE A 139 -1.80 -9.77 13.59
CA ILE A 139 -3.16 -9.66 13.09
C ILE A 139 -3.89 -8.60 13.91
N VAL A 140 -4.54 -7.68 13.23
CA VAL A 140 -5.41 -6.66 13.82
C VAL A 140 -6.86 -7.01 13.46
N ASP A 141 -7.71 -7.11 14.48
CA ASP A 141 -9.16 -7.22 14.30
C ASP A 141 -9.75 -5.85 14.01
N THR A 142 -9.77 -5.50 12.73
CA THR A 142 -10.29 -4.22 12.25
C THR A 142 -11.80 -4.15 12.40
N GLY A 143 -12.50 -5.30 12.35
CA GLY A 143 -13.95 -5.39 12.58
C GLY A 143 -14.33 -4.94 13.99
N ALA A 144 -13.65 -5.46 15.01
CA ALA A 144 -13.87 -5.04 16.39
C ALA A 144 -13.60 -3.54 16.59
N ILE A 145 -12.54 -2.99 15.98
CA ILE A 145 -12.23 -1.55 16.03
C ILE A 145 -13.33 -0.74 15.34
N HIS A 146 -13.81 -1.22 14.19
CA HIS A 146 -14.86 -0.57 13.42
C HIS A 146 -16.18 -0.50 14.22
N GLU A 147 -16.63 -1.62 14.79
CA GLU A 147 -17.82 -1.63 15.63
C GLU A 147 -17.67 -0.75 16.87
N TRP A 148 -16.49 -0.79 17.53
CA TRP A 148 -16.21 0.07 18.67
C TRP A 148 -16.33 1.55 18.32
N ARG A 149 -15.79 1.97 17.17
CA ARG A 149 -15.90 3.36 16.69
C ARG A 149 -17.33 3.73 16.33
N GLN A 150 -18.05 2.89 15.60
CA GLN A 150 -19.45 3.17 15.24
C GLN A 150 -20.35 3.41 16.47
N ARG A 151 -20.11 2.69 17.57
CA ARG A 151 -20.87 2.88 18.82
C ARG A 151 -20.55 4.20 19.51
N ARG A 152 -19.32 4.71 19.39
CA ARG A 152 -18.81 5.84 20.20
C ARG A 152 -18.62 7.16 19.46
N ASP A 153 -18.55 7.11 18.13
CA ASP A 153 -18.30 8.27 17.29
C ASP A 153 -19.41 8.40 16.24
N GLU A 154 -20.34 9.31 16.50
CA GLU A 154 -21.47 9.59 15.62
C GLU A 154 -21.03 10.19 14.28
N ARG A 155 -19.92 10.93 14.24
CA ARG A 155 -19.34 11.46 13.01
C ARG A 155 -18.79 10.32 12.15
N PHE A 156 -18.08 9.36 12.77
CA PHE A 156 -17.61 8.16 12.08
C PHE A 156 -18.77 7.30 11.58
N ARG A 157 -19.84 7.17 12.36
CA ARG A 157 -21.05 6.44 11.95
C ARG A 157 -21.68 7.05 10.69
N ARG A 158 -21.94 8.37 10.69
CA ARG A 158 -22.48 9.09 9.53
C ARG A 158 -21.55 9.04 8.32
N LEU A 159 -20.23 9.07 8.53
CA LEU A 159 -19.22 8.92 7.46
C LEU A 159 -19.38 7.58 6.72
N MET A 160 -19.60 6.50 7.47
CA MET A 160 -19.78 5.16 6.89
C MET A 160 -21.17 4.96 6.26
N GLU A 161 -22.14 5.80 6.62
CA GLU A 161 -23.53 5.70 6.17
C GLU A 161 -23.85 6.53 4.91
N GLY A 162 -23.04 7.55 4.52
CA GLY A 162 -23.52 8.45 3.45
C GLY A 162 -22.61 9.41 2.70
N ASP A 163 -21.32 9.62 3.01
CA ASP A 163 -20.52 10.55 2.19
C ASP A 163 -19.02 10.27 2.27
N THR A 164 -18.50 9.52 1.30
CA THR A 164 -17.07 9.12 1.24
C THR A 164 -16.19 10.17 0.57
N SER A 165 -16.75 11.34 0.24
CA SER A 165 -16.08 12.33 -0.61
C SER A 165 -14.98 13.10 0.10
N ASP A 166 -15.07 13.42 1.40
CA ASP A 166 -14.25 14.52 1.97
C ASP A 166 -13.41 14.24 3.24
N PHE A 167 -13.17 12.99 3.65
CA PHE A 167 -12.29 12.73 4.81
C PHE A 167 -11.11 11.79 4.55
N PRO A 168 -9.93 12.06 5.16
CA PRO A 168 -8.84 11.11 5.20
C PRO A 168 -9.27 9.95 6.10
N VAL A 169 -9.72 8.86 5.49
CA VAL A 169 -9.95 7.59 6.19
C VAL A 169 -8.57 7.05 6.56
N ALA A 170 -8.03 7.53 7.69
CA ALA A 170 -6.83 6.95 8.27
C ALA A 170 -7.13 5.47 8.55
N PRO A 171 -6.22 4.55 8.20
CA PRO A 171 -6.46 3.14 8.47
C PRO A 171 -6.68 2.95 9.96
N LEU A 172 -7.65 2.09 10.31
CA LEU A 172 -7.97 1.73 11.68
C LEU A 172 -6.84 0.87 12.27
N ILE A 173 -5.70 1.50 12.56
CA ILE A 173 -4.50 0.86 13.06
C ILE A 173 -4.10 1.60 14.33
N TRP A 174 -3.89 0.86 15.40
CA TRP A 174 -3.26 1.41 16.60
C TRP A 174 -1.79 1.72 16.29
N SER A 175 -1.41 3.00 16.39
CA SER A 175 -0.02 3.42 16.44
C SER A 175 0.41 3.51 17.90
N THR A 176 1.48 2.79 18.25
CA THR A 176 2.22 3.02 19.51
C THR A 176 3.23 4.16 19.28
N LYS A 177 3.81 4.73 20.35
CA LYS A 177 4.87 5.74 20.20
C LYS A 177 6.04 5.24 19.35
N ASP A 178 6.35 3.94 19.41
CA ASP A 178 7.37 3.28 18.57
C ASP A 178 6.95 3.12 17.10
N SER A 179 5.65 3.24 16.79
CA SER A 179 5.10 3.11 15.44
C SER A 179 5.31 4.36 14.59
N LYS A 180 5.64 5.53 15.17
CA LYS A 180 5.80 6.78 14.40
C LYS A 180 6.90 6.70 13.33
N ALA A 181 7.96 5.93 13.58
CA ALA A 181 9.03 5.66 12.60
C ALA A 181 8.63 4.62 11.53
N ASP A 182 7.52 3.89 11.74
CA ASP A 182 6.90 2.98 10.77
C ASP A 182 5.77 3.68 10.00
N ASP A 183 5.20 4.77 10.51
CA ASP A 183 4.06 5.47 9.89
C ASP A 183 4.49 6.41 8.74
N LEU A 184 5.78 6.74 8.63
CA LEU A 184 6.40 7.48 7.50
C LEU A 184 6.87 6.59 6.35
N SER A 185 6.44 5.34 6.36
CA SER A 185 7.05 4.28 5.57
C SER A 185 6.32 4.02 4.25
N ASP A 186 7.08 3.58 3.24
CA ASP A 186 6.69 3.24 1.85
C ASP A 186 5.17 3.37 1.56
N TRP A 187 4.83 4.54 1.00
CA TRP A 187 3.61 5.34 1.22
C TRP A 187 2.27 4.58 1.17
N TRP A 188 1.53 4.66 2.28
CA TRP A 188 0.13 4.25 2.45
C TRP A 188 -0.75 5.39 2.99
N PRO A 189 -1.97 5.64 2.46
CA PRO A 189 -2.49 5.26 1.14
C PRO A 189 -1.96 6.23 0.07
N PRO A 190 -1.66 5.78 -1.16
CA PRO A 190 -1.03 6.62 -2.17
C PRO A 190 -1.90 7.80 -2.59
N ASP A 191 -1.34 9.01 -2.46
CA ASP A 191 -1.93 10.25 -2.97
C ASP A 191 -1.46 10.46 -4.41
N TYR A 192 -2.15 9.84 -5.36
CA TYR A 192 -1.82 9.95 -6.78
C TYR A 192 -2.40 11.24 -7.43
N GLY A 193 -2.74 12.28 -6.65
CA GLY A 193 -3.28 13.57 -7.12
C GLY A 193 -2.38 14.80 -6.85
N PRO A 194 -2.37 15.84 -7.73
CA PRO A 194 -1.43 16.96 -7.63
C PRO A 194 -1.72 18.01 -6.53
N GLU A 195 -2.94 18.11 -6.01
CA GLU A 195 -3.31 19.18 -5.06
C GLU A 195 -3.22 18.79 -3.57
N GLN A 196 -3.34 17.51 -3.23
CA GLN A 196 -3.47 17.06 -1.83
C GLN A 196 -2.13 16.71 -1.16
N ALA A 197 -1.06 16.55 -1.95
CA ALA A 197 0.33 16.41 -1.49
C ALA A 197 0.81 17.61 -0.65
N ARG A 198 0.20 18.80 -0.80
CA ARG A 198 0.48 19.98 0.03
C ARG A 198 -0.20 19.95 1.40
N GLN A 199 -1.38 19.34 1.53
CA GLN A 199 -2.12 19.27 2.80
C GLN A 199 -1.58 18.18 3.73
N ALA A 200 -1.14 17.03 3.21
CA ALA A 200 -0.59 15.96 4.05
C ALA A 200 0.72 16.37 4.76
N ARG A 201 1.53 17.24 4.14
CA ARG A 201 2.73 17.81 4.78
C ARG A 201 2.43 18.87 5.82
N SER A 202 1.26 19.52 5.79
CA SER A 202 0.90 20.55 6.77
C SER A 202 0.22 19.98 8.04
N MET A 203 -0.14 18.70 8.08
CA MET A 203 -0.82 18.06 9.22
C MET A 203 0.10 17.20 10.11
N CYS A 204 1.37 16.99 9.75
CA CYS A 204 2.38 16.36 10.61
C CYS A 204 3.22 17.37 11.42
N SER A 205 2.93 18.67 11.33
CA SER A 205 3.46 19.70 12.23
C SER A 205 2.40 20.03 13.27
N THR A 206 2.43 19.34 14.41
CA THR A 206 1.96 19.92 15.67
C THR A 206 3.20 20.23 16.49
N ASP A 207 3.86 21.32 16.13
CA ASP A 207 4.61 22.15 17.06
C ASP A 207 3.97 23.54 17.04
N GLN A 208 3.01 23.72 17.94
CA GLN A 208 2.90 24.83 18.90
C GLN A 208 1.83 24.49 19.93
#